data_AF-A0A1C5EHS0-F1
#
_entry.id   AF-A0A1C5EHS0-F1
#
_cell.length_a   1.000
_cell.length_b   1.000
_cell.length_c   1.000
_cell.angle_alpha   90.00
_cell.angle_beta   90.00
_cell.angle_gamma   90.00
#
_symmetry.space_group_name_H-M   'P 1'
#
loop_
_entity.id
_entity.type
_entity.pdbx_description
1 polymer ?
#
loop_
_entity_poly.entity_id
_entity_poly.type
_entity_poly.pdbx_seq_one_letter_code
_entity_poly.pdbx_strand_id
1 'polypeptide(L)'
;MTSAAGTRLVLRGRGIVPGRVEGRALVSHETISGWGGIDPATGTIIERRHELYGVCFTGKVLVFPGAKGSSGWSGFFQSTRLMGTAPLAMVFTNLTTKAALGAIVTRVPTVTEFDDDPVARIATGDRVEVDADNGLVVVYGPRSRPGHPR
;
A
#
# COMPACT_ATOMS: atom_id res chain seq x y z
N MET A 1 27.88 -15.29 -18.21
CA MET A 1 26.88 -14.21 -18.38
C MET A 1 26.44 -13.75 -17.00
N THR A 2 27.05 -12.69 -16.49
CA THR A 2 26.83 -12.21 -15.12
C THR A 2 25.52 -11.44 -15.05
N SER A 3 24.52 -12.01 -14.38
CA SER A 3 23.24 -11.35 -14.11
C SER A 3 23.47 -10.15 -13.20
N ALA A 4 23.19 -8.94 -13.70
CA ALA A 4 23.13 -7.75 -12.87
C ALA A 4 22.00 -7.93 -11.84
N ALA A 5 22.35 -8.20 -10.59
CA ALA A 5 21.40 -8.22 -9.48
C ALA A 5 20.79 -6.83 -9.37
N GLY A 6 19.50 -6.70 -9.73
CA GLY A 6 18.75 -5.48 -9.49
C GLY A 6 18.80 -5.15 -8.00
N THR A 7 18.98 -3.88 -7.67
CA THR A 7 19.02 -3.42 -6.28
C THR A 7 17.74 -3.85 -5.56
N ARG A 8 17.90 -4.61 -4.48
CA ARG A 8 16.81 -5.07 -3.62
C ARG A 8 16.82 -4.24 -2.35
N LEU A 9 15.81 -3.40 -2.16
CA LEU A 9 15.57 -2.74 -0.87
C LEU A 9 14.68 -3.66 -0.03
N VAL A 10 14.99 -3.79 1.26
CA VAL A 10 14.17 -4.54 2.22
C VAL A 10 13.81 -3.59 3.35
N LEU A 11 12.51 -3.40 3.54
CA LEU A 11 11.94 -2.69 4.67
C LEU A 11 11.39 -3.71 5.65
N ARG A 12 11.65 -3.50 6.93
CA ARG A 12 11.16 -4.34 8.03
C ARG A 12 10.14 -3.53 8.82
N GLY A 13 9.07 -4.19 9.22
CA GLY A 13 8.05 -3.64 10.08
C GLY A 13 7.29 -4.76 10.79
N ARG A 14 6.08 -4.46 11.20
CA ARG A 14 5.18 -5.37 11.90
C ARG A 14 4.05 -5.85 10.99
N GLY A 15 3.92 -7.16 10.86
CA GLY A 15 2.75 -7.78 10.22
C GLY A 15 1.48 -7.64 11.08
N ILE A 16 0.37 -7.22 10.47
CA ILE A 16 -0.95 -7.10 11.11
C ILE A 16 -1.94 -8.13 10.58
N VAL A 17 -1.92 -8.35 9.27
CA VAL A 17 -2.75 -9.36 8.61
C VAL A 17 -1.79 -10.27 7.84
N PRO A 18 -1.74 -11.58 8.16
CA PRO A 18 -0.78 -12.52 7.59
C PRO A 18 -0.98 -12.73 6.09
N GLY A 19 0.01 -13.37 5.47
CA GLY A 19 0.04 -13.72 4.06
C GLY A 19 1.14 -13.01 3.26
N ARG A 20 1.38 -13.53 2.07
CA ARG A 20 2.44 -13.10 1.17
C ARG A 20 1.91 -12.88 -0.25
N VAL A 21 2.20 -11.72 -0.81
CA VAL A 21 1.79 -11.34 -2.17
C VAL A 21 2.85 -10.50 -2.87
N GLU A 22 2.86 -10.54 -4.19
CA GLU A 22 3.67 -9.67 -5.04
C GLU A 22 2.76 -8.83 -5.93
N GLY A 23 3.09 -7.56 -6.11
CA GLY A 23 2.32 -6.65 -6.95
C GLY A 23 3.05 -5.36 -7.27
N ARG A 24 2.38 -4.50 -8.05
CA ARG A 24 2.86 -3.15 -8.33
C ARG A 24 2.45 -2.22 -7.19
N ALA A 25 3.39 -1.41 -6.72
CA ALA A 25 3.09 -0.38 -5.73
C ALA A 25 2.23 0.72 -6.33
N LEU A 26 1.25 1.17 -5.55
CA LEU A 26 0.59 2.46 -5.69
C LEU A 26 0.85 3.24 -4.42
N VAL A 27 1.64 4.29 -4.52
CA VAL A 27 2.12 5.08 -3.39
C VAL A 27 1.32 6.37 -3.30
N SER A 28 0.80 6.64 -2.11
CA SER A 28 0.24 7.92 -1.71
C SER A 28 1.17 8.58 -0.69
N HIS A 29 1.40 9.88 -0.82
CA HIS A 29 2.08 10.74 0.16
C HIS A 29 1.06 11.39 1.12
N GLU A 30 -0.23 11.22 0.82
CA GLU A 30 -1.35 11.69 1.62
C GLU A 30 -2.08 10.53 2.31
N THR A 31 -2.70 10.84 3.45
CA THR A 31 -3.56 9.88 4.15
C THR A 31 -4.86 9.63 3.37
N ILE A 32 -5.32 8.38 3.35
CA ILE A 32 -6.49 7.98 2.54
C ILE A 32 -7.74 7.98 3.42
N SER A 33 -8.78 8.72 2.99
CA SER A 33 -10.09 8.68 3.62
C SER A 33 -10.91 7.48 3.12
N GLY A 34 -11.59 6.79 4.03
CA GLY A 34 -12.53 5.73 3.66
C GLY A 34 -13.88 6.31 3.24
N TRP A 35 -14.51 7.09 4.13
CA TRP A 35 -15.80 7.72 3.84
C TRP A 35 -15.61 8.92 2.90
N GLY A 36 -16.24 8.87 1.73
CA GLY A 36 -16.14 9.92 0.71
C GLY A 36 -14.76 10.06 0.05
N GLY A 37 -13.79 9.20 0.41
CA GLY A 37 -12.45 9.22 -0.16
C GLY A 37 -12.16 8.11 -1.14
N ILE A 38 -12.91 7.01 -1.07
CA ILE A 38 -12.86 5.92 -2.04
C ILE A 38 -14.25 5.59 -2.58
N ASP A 39 -14.30 5.10 -3.81
CA ASP A 39 -15.42 4.35 -4.35
C ASP A 39 -15.14 2.84 -4.16
N PRO A 40 -15.86 2.17 -3.24
CA PRO A 40 -15.64 0.75 -3.00
C PRO A 40 -16.03 -0.14 -4.17
N ALA A 41 -16.94 0.28 -5.05
CA ALA A 41 -17.40 -0.55 -6.17
C ALA A 41 -16.35 -0.67 -7.27
N THR A 42 -15.44 0.29 -7.37
CA THR A 42 -14.36 0.31 -8.38
C THR A 42 -12.97 0.23 -7.78
N GLY A 43 -12.84 0.40 -6.46
CA GLY A 43 -11.55 0.48 -5.78
C GLY A 43 -10.76 1.71 -6.21
N THR A 44 -11.44 2.86 -6.36
CA THR A 44 -10.86 4.11 -6.87
C THR A 44 -10.84 5.18 -5.78
N ILE A 45 -9.79 6.01 -5.73
CA ILE A 45 -9.76 7.19 -4.85
C ILE A 45 -10.58 8.31 -5.50
N ILE A 46 -11.58 8.83 -4.78
CA ILE A 46 -12.54 9.82 -5.27
C ILE A 46 -12.52 11.15 -4.50
N GLU A 47 -11.63 11.29 -3.51
CA GLU A 47 -11.41 12.58 -2.86
C GLU A 47 -10.76 13.55 -3.85
N ARG A 48 -11.50 14.57 -4.30
CA ARG A 48 -11.08 15.49 -5.38
C ARG A 48 -9.75 16.20 -5.17
N ARG A 49 -9.35 16.40 -3.91
CA ARG A 49 -8.12 17.10 -3.54
C ARG A 49 -6.97 16.14 -3.24
N HIS A 50 -7.22 14.84 -3.29
CA HIS A 50 -6.22 13.84 -3.01
C HIS A 50 -5.34 13.62 -4.24
N GLU A 51 -4.03 13.44 -4.06
CA GLU A 51 -3.08 13.32 -5.18
C GLU A 51 -3.39 12.14 -6.13
N LEU A 52 -3.96 11.07 -5.59
CA LEU A 52 -4.41 9.89 -6.32
C LEU A 52 -5.88 9.97 -6.82
N TYR A 53 -6.49 11.15 -6.91
CA TYR A 53 -7.87 11.29 -7.41
C TYR A 53 -8.05 10.63 -8.79
N GLY A 54 -9.07 9.77 -8.90
CA GLY A 54 -9.37 8.99 -10.10
C GLY A 54 -8.51 7.74 -10.31
N VAL A 55 -7.57 7.45 -9.39
CA VAL A 55 -6.68 6.28 -9.51
C VAL A 55 -7.25 5.06 -8.79
N CYS A 56 -7.30 3.94 -9.51
CA CYS A 56 -7.71 2.65 -8.98
C CYS A 56 -6.55 1.93 -8.25
N PHE A 57 -6.82 1.42 -7.05
CA PHE A 57 -5.90 0.65 -6.20
C PHE A 57 -6.15 -0.86 -6.25
N THR A 58 -7.25 -1.32 -6.86
CA THR A 58 -7.55 -2.75 -6.99
C THR A 58 -6.39 -3.50 -7.61
N GLY A 59 -6.00 -4.63 -7.01
CA GLY A 59 -4.91 -5.44 -7.54
C GLY A 59 -3.52 -4.81 -7.38
N LYS A 60 -3.35 -3.78 -6.56
CA LYS A 60 -2.05 -3.12 -6.30
C LYS A 60 -1.64 -3.22 -4.84
N VAL A 61 -0.35 -3.08 -4.56
CA VAL A 61 0.15 -2.88 -3.20
C VAL A 61 -0.04 -1.41 -2.84
N LEU A 62 -0.99 -1.12 -1.96
CA LEU A 62 -1.33 0.26 -1.59
C LEU A 62 -0.43 0.72 -0.45
N VAL A 63 0.43 1.70 -0.73
CA VAL A 63 1.41 2.28 0.21
C VAL A 63 0.97 3.69 0.57
N PHE A 64 0.81 4.03 1.84
CA PHE A 64 0.29 5.34 2.26
C PHE A 64 0.65 5.66 3.72
N PRO A 65 0.63 6.93 4.17
CA PRO A 65 1.04 7.27 5.54
C PRO A 65 0.07 6.74 6.60
N GLY A 66 -1.23 6.64 6.30
CA GLY A 66 -2.24 6.12 7.22
C GLY A 66 -3.67 6.54 6.89
N ALA A 67 -4.61 6.18 7.77
CA ALA A 67 -6.04 6.43 7.58
C ALA A 67 -6.45 7.87 7.95
N LYS A 68 -7.21 8.53 7.06
CA LYS A 68 -7.85 9.83 7.27
C LYS A 68 -9.30 9.67 7.71
N GLY A 69 -9.76 10.53 8.63
CA GLY A 69 -11.17 10.60 9.04
C GLY A 69 -11.57 9.68 10.20
N SER A 70 -12.86 9.34 10.26
CA SER A 70 -13.55 8.69 11.39
C SER A 70 -13.43 7.15 11.39
N SER A 71 -13.99 6.50 12.41
CA SER A 71 -14.02 5.03 12.58
C SER A 71 -14.70 4.29 11.42
N GLY A 72 -15.47 4.98 10.58
CA GLY A 72 -16.10 4.39 9.38
C GLY A 72 -15.11 3.89 8.33
N TRP A 73 -13.83 4.28 8.42
CA TRP A 73 -12.76 3.84 7.51
C TRP A 73 -12.74 2.33 7.28
N SER A 74 -12.91 1.55 8.35
CA SER A 74 -12.93 0.09 8.29
C SER A 74 -14.08 -0.46 7.45
N GLY A 75 -15.28 0.12 7.55
CA GLY A 75 -16.45 -0.32 6.79
C GLY A 75 -16.31 -0.10 5.27
N PHE A 76 -15.67 1.00 4.87
CA PHE A 76 -15.44 1.28 3.44
C PHE A 76 -14.42 0.31 2.84
N PHE A 77 -13.31 0.07 3.54
CA PHE A 77 -12.31 -0.89 3.10
C PHE A 77 -12.78 -2.36 3.22
N GLN A 78 -13.67 -2.68 4.16
CA GLN A 78 -14.39 -3.95 4.14
C GLN A 78 -15.26 -4.09 2.88
N SER A 79 -15.90 -3.01 2.44
CA SER A 79 -16.75 -3.02 1.24
C SER A 79 -15.95 -3.30 -0.03
N THR A 80 -14.72 -2.78 -0.15
CA THR A 80 -13.85 -3.10 -1.31
C THR A 80 -13.56 -4.60 -1.39
N ARG A 81 -13.32 -5.26 -0.24
CA ARG A 81 -13.17 -6.72 -0.17
C ARG A 81 -14.45 -7.42 -0.63
N LEU A 82 -15.60 -7.02 -0.11
CA LEU A 82 -16.89 -7.65 -0.46
C LEU A 82 -17.24 -7.47 -1.94
N MET A 83 -16.75 -6.40 -2.58
CA MET A 83 -16.95 -6.09 -3.99
C MET A 83 -15.83 -6.62 -4.90
N GLY A 84 -14.79 -7.28 -4.35
CA GLY A 84 -13.67 -7.80 -5.13
C GLY A 84 -12.69 -6.75 -5.65
N THR A 85 -12.71 -5.54 -5.09
CA THR A 85 -11.92 -4.37 -5.51
C THR A 85 -10.82 -3.97 -4.50
N ALA A 86 -10.61 -4.79 -3.47
CA ALA A 86 -9.55 -4.56 -2.49
C ALA A 86 -8.15 -4.45 -3.13
N PRO A 87 -7.21 -3.73 -2.50
CA PRO A 87 -5.80 -3.80 -2.90
C PRO A 87 -5.25 -5.22 -2.67
N LEU A 88 -4.11 -5.56 -3.29
CA LEU A 88 -3.42 -6.84 -3.02
C LEU A 88 -2.86 -6.89 -1.60
N ALA A 89 -2.33 -5.77 -1.13
CA ALA A 89 -1.75 -5.60 0.19
C ALA A 89 -1.81 -4.14 0.63
N MET A 90 -1.67 -3.91 1.93
CA MET A 90 -1.53 -2.58 2.51
C MET A 90 -0.18 -2.42 3.21
N VAL A 91 0.43 -1.26 3.02
CA VAL A 91 1.68 -0.85 3.65
C VAL A 91 1.48 0.56 4.17
N PHE A 92 1.53 0.78 5.48
CA PHE A 92 1.34 2.12 6.03
C PHE A 92 2.13 2.41 7.29
N THR A 93 2.46 3.67 7.51
CA THR A 93 3.38 4.10 8.57
C THR A 93 2.66 4.33 9.91
N ASN A 94 1.53 5.04 9.90
CA ASN A 94 0.84 5.48 11.11
C ASN A 94 -0.28 4.52 11.51
N LEU A 95 0.02 3.63 12.47
CA LEU A 95 -0.98 2.74 13.04
C LEU A 95 -1.93 3.51 13.96
N THR A 96 -3.23 3.41 13.68
CA THR A 96 -4.31 3.85 14.56
C THR A 96 -5.29 2.71 14.73
N THR A 97 -6.06 2.67 15.82
CA THR A 97 -7.04 1.59 16.06
C THR A 97 -8.01 1.40 14.89
N LYS A 98 -8.40 2.48 14.22
CA LYS A 98 -9.23 2.46 13.00
C LYS A 98 -8.51 1.89 11.78
N ALA A 99 -7.24 2.23 11.56
CA ALA A 99 -6.45 1.69 10.45
C ALA A 99 -6.18 0.19 10.66
N ALA A 100 -5.87 -0.21 11.90
CA ALA A 100 -5.70 -1.61 12.29
C ALA A 100 -6.98 -2.41 12.01
N LEU A 101 -8.13 -1.92 12.49
CA LEU A 101 -9.41 -2.57 12.25
C LEU A 101 -9.73 -2.67 10.75
N GLY A 102 -9.50 -1.60 9.99
CA GLY A 102 -9.75 -1.61 8.54
C GLY A 102 -8.85 -2.59 7.79
N ALA A 103 -7.57 -2.70 8.14
CA ALA A 103 -6.69 -3.74 7.59
C ALA A 103 -7.25 -5.14 7.87
N ILE A 104 -7.63 -5.42 9.12
CA ILE A 104 -8.18 -6.72 9.55
C ILE A 104 -9.45 -7.09 8.76
N VAL A 105 -10.40 -6.17 8.59
CA VAL A 105 -11.66 -6.46 7.88
C VAL A 105 -11.49 -6.51 6.35
N THR A 106 -10.47 -5.86 5.81
CA THR A 106 -10.12 -5.96 4.37
C THR A 106 -9.50 -7.31 4.05
N ARG A 107 -8.87 -7.97 5.03
CA ARG A 107 -8.25 -9.31 4.91
C ARG A 107 -7.23 -9.41 3.77
N VAL A 108 -6.38 -8.39 3.67
CA VAL A 108 -5.24 -8.37 2.73
C VAL A 108 -3.95 -8.32 3.54
N PRO A 109 -2.86 -8.95 3.08
CA PRO A 109 -1.56 -8.86 3.73
C PRO A 109 -1.22 -7.42 4.08
N THR A 110 -0.89 -7.17 5.34
CA THR A 110 -0.67 -5.81 5.84
C THR A 110 0.55 -5.74 6.73
N VAL A 111 1.43 -4.79 6.42
CA VAL A 111 2.63 -4.48 7.23
C VAL A 111 2.63 -2.98 7.58
N THR A 112 3.02 -2.66 8.80
CA THR A 112 3.06 -1.30 9.36
C THR A 112 4.23 -1.12 10.32
N GLU A 113 4.35 0.02 11.00
CA GLU A 113 5.38 0.28 12.03
C GLU A 113 6.79 -0.09 11.54
N PHE A 114 7.19 0.49 10.40
CA PHE A 114 8.46 0.19 9.74
C PHE A 114 9.67 0.88 10.38
N ASP A 115 10.85 0.28 10.23
CA ASP A 115 12.14 0.86 10.63
C ASP A 115 12.56 2.08 9.79
N ASP A 116 12.03 2.21 8.58
CA ASP A 116 12.27 3.30 7.62
C ASP A 116 10.96 3.62 6.89
N ASP A 117 10.77 4.86 6.42
CA ASP A 117 9.47 5.30 5.88
C ASP A 117 9.17 4.66 4.51
N PRO A 118 8.19 3.74 4.41
CA PRO A 118 7.89 3.08 3.14
C PRO A 118 7.40 4.06 2.07
N VAL A 119 6.78 5.17 2.45
CA VAL A 119 6.28 6.19 1.50
C VAL A 119 7.46 6.89 0.81
N ALA A 120 8.55 7.16 1.53
CA ALA A 120 9.75 7.78 0.99
C ALA A 120 10.63 6.82 0.16
N ARG A 121 10.45 5.51 0.34
CA ARG A 121 11.39 4.49 -0.15
C ARG A 121 10.83 3.62 -1.28
N ILE A 122 9.52 3.64 -1.46
CA ILE A 122 8.81 2.94 -2.53
C ILE A 122 8.28 3.97 -3.52
N ALA A 123 8.46 3.74 -4.81
CA ALA A 123 7.83 4.54 -5.85
C ALA A 123 6.64 3.81 -6.48
N THR A 124 5.62 4.57 -6.90
CA THR A 124 4.51 4.00 -7.70
C THR A 124 5.05 3.30 -8.94
N GLY A 125 4.60 2.06 -9.17
CA GLY A 125 5.06 1.21 -10.25
C GLY A 125 6.22 0.28 -9.89
N ASP A 126 6.85 0.45 -8.73
CA ASP A 126 7.83 -0.52 -8.24
C ASP A 126 7.19 -1.90 -8.07
N ARG A 127 7.98 -2.94 -8.31
CA ARG A 127 7.55 -4.31 -8.03
C ARG A 127 7.87 -4.61 -6.58
N VAL A 128 6.84 -4.88 -5.80
CA VAL A 128 6.92 -5.05 -4.35
C VAL A 128 6.37 -6.41 -3.97
N GLU A 129 7.11 -7.09 -3.11
CA GLU A 129 6.65 -8.28 -2.43
C GLU A 129 6.41 -7.94 -0.96
N VAL A 130 5.21 -8.22 -0.47
CA VAL A 130 4.80 -8.02 0.92
C VAL A 130 4.70 -9.40 1.55
N ASP A 131 5.53 -9.66 2.54
CA ASP A 131 5.49 -10.85 3.40
C ASP A 131 5.08 -10.39 4.80
N ALA A 132 3.77 -10.38 5.04
CA ALA A 132 3.22 -9.93 6.31
C ALA A 132 3.34 -11.00 7.41
N ASP A 133 3.65 -12.25 7.07
CA ASP A 133 3.95 -13.29 8.04
C ASP A 133 5.26 -12.99 8.78
N ASN A 134 6.24 -12.43 8.06
CA ASN A 134 7.55 -12.06 8.60
C ASN A 134 7.73 -10.54 8.81
N GLY A 135 6.72 -9.72 8.50
CA GLY A 135 6.80 -8.26 8.61
C GLY A 135 7.79 -7.63 7.63
N LEU A 136 7.91 -8.18 6.43
CA LEU A 136 8.88 -7.74 5.42
C LEU A 136 8.19 -7.13 4.20
N VAL A 137 8.76 -6.05 3.68
CA VAL A 137 8.42 -5.49 2.37
C VAL A 137 9.69 -5.40 1.54
N VAL A 138 9.69 -6.07 0.40
CA VAL A 138 10.82 -6.18 -0.51
C VAL A 138 10.50 -5.40 -1.77
N VAL A 139 11.35 -4.44 -2.11
CA VAL A 139 11.23 -3.64 -3.33
C VAL A 139 12.29 -4.09 -4.33
N TYR A 140 11.82 -4.48 -5.51
CA TYR A 140 12.68 -4.78 -6.65
C TYR A 140 12.78 -3.52 -7.50
N GLY A 141 13.90 -2.79 -7.36
CA GLY A 141 14.12 -1.55 -8.12
C GLY A 141 14.16 -1.80 -9.63
N PRO A 142 13.97 -0.76 -10.46
CA PRO A 142 14.22 -0.88 -11.89
C PRO A 142 15.69 -1.25 -12.11
N ARG A 143 15.98 -2.14 -13.08
CA ARG A 143 17.34 -2.29 -13.61
C ARG A 143 17.78 -0.89 -14.06
N SER A 144 18.74 -0.29 -13.36
CA SER A 144 19.42 0.99 -13.64
C SER A 144 18.64 1.97 -14.53
N ARG A 145 18.02 3.01 -13.96
CA ARG A 145 17.59 4.16 -14.78
C ARG A 145 18.86 4.88 -15.28
N PRO A 146 19.06 5.10 -16.60
CA PRO A 146 20.08 6.03 -17.05
C PRO A 146 19.71 7.41 -16.52
N GLY A 147 20.66 8.06 -15.85
CA GLY A 147 20.46 9.34 -15.17
C GLY A 147 19.89 10.41 -16.09
N HIS A 148 18.97 11.20 -15.57
CA HIS A 148 18.51 12.41 -16.25
C HIS A 148 19.54 13.53 -15.98
N PRO A 149 20.15 14.14 -17.01
CA PRO A 149 20.97 15.33 -16.81
C PRO A 149 20.07 16.52 -16.43
N ARG A 150 20.65 17.43 -15.66
CA ARG A 150 20.01 18.64 -15.09
C ARG A 150 19.50 19.60 -16.16
#